data_AF-A0A2T4DQ46-F1
#
_entry.id   AF-A0A2T4DQ46-F1
#
_cell.length_a   1.000
_cell.length_b   1.000
_cell.length_c   1.000
_cell.angle_alpha   90.00
_cell.angle_beta   90.00
_cell.angle_gamma   90.00
#
_symmetry.space_group_name_H-M   'P 1'
#
loop_
_entity.id
_entity.type
_entity.pdbx_description
1 polymer ?
#
loop_
_entity_poly.entity_id
_entity_poly.type
_entity_poly.pdbx_seq_one_letter_code
_entity_poly.pdbx_strand_id
1 'polypeptide(L)'
;RLIAIILNGLAKALGPVLNFVVEAIRVILGIFLLLFGLISGVSIVVATLVSKGFLVNSDYFHFNDFPYEVISNTIPAELAIAVVILLLIPAIFIIISGVSVLAKRWVLNKTVGFSMLAVWVIGIVLSAILIPATILKFDERGTYSEVKTFKIGEGKTAFLKVNEIGYEEFKYSSLTLKGYDGNEFKLEKDFRSQGSSRMDAEENAKMITHDAVLEQDSVLVIDSHFKFKKDALFRGQQLKMTLYIPYNQPFQMDRDMQYLLRNTIYINGYNTRQIPYNTWMFNSEGLQCLTCDEKQSKAPAVVDNYFYRTPFEISGEMNPEIYSFDNFDEISGGTGLFLEIHQGDEYKVAVFSDEDNLEDLEIINDNGKLDISYNVDNWGWRNTVPDIKCVITVPSLEKISLSSGAIAHLIDFKEDDLRIELNSAGSLYAKGSFGNLRVELSSAAKAVLAGKANYLNADASSAAQLEAFDLLVSRANIDVSSTAKAEVNVEESLDADASSAGRINYKGSPDLNSNNSSGGSVKRE
;
A
#
# COMPACT_ATOMS: atom_id res chain seq x y z
N ARG A 1 -62.63 -42.27 -2.86
CA ARG A 1 -62.16 -43.39 -3.72
C ARG A 1 -61.53 -42.90 -5.02
N LEU A 2 -62.17 -42.02 -5.80
CA LEU A 2 -61.62 -41.51 -7.08
C LEU A 2 -60.27 -40.77 -6.93
N ILE A 3 -60.17 -39.87 -5.95
CA ILE A 3 -58.95 -39.10 -5.63
C ILE A 3 -57.78 -40.02 -5.27
N ALA A 4 -58.02 -41.09 -4.50
CA ALA A 4 -56.98 -42.05 -4.12
C ALA A 4 -56.48 -42.90 -5.31
N ILE A 5 -57.33 -43.14 -6.30
CA ILE A 5 -56.95 -43.84 -7.54
C ILE A 5 -56.12 -42.93 -8.44
N ILE A 6 -56.49 -41.64 -8.53
CA ILE A 6 -55.74 -40.62 -9.29
C ILE A 6 -54.36 -40.39 -8.65
N LEU A 7 -54.28 -40.24 -7.32
CA LEU A 7 -53.02 -40.12 -6.58
C LEU A 7 -52.14 -41.36 -6.70
N ASN A 8 -52.69 -42.57 -6.61
CA ASN A 8 -51.93 -43.80 -6.83
C ASN A 8 -51.48 -43.99 -8.28
N GLY A 9 -52.28 -43.52 -9.25
CA GLY A 9 -51.92 -43.51 -10.67
C GLY A 9 -50.77 -42.53 -10.97
N LEU A 10 -50.86 -41.31 -10.42
CA LEU A 10 -49.81 -40.30 -10.49
C LEU A 10 -48.53 -40.77 -9.80
N ALA A 11 -48.61 -41.35 -8.60
CA ALA A 11 -47.44 -41.89 -7.89
C ALA A 11 -46.77 -43.05 -8.65
N LYS A 12 -47.54 -43.92 -9.31
CA LYS A 12 -46.99 -44.97 -10.19
C LYS A 12 -46.35 -44.44 -11.46
N ALA A 13 -46.87 -43.35 -12.03
CA ALA A 13 -46.34 -42.72 -13.24
C ALA A 13 -45.10 -41.84 -12.94
N LEU A 14 -45.11 -41.10 -11.82
CA LEU A 14 -44.04 -40.20 -11.40
C LEU A 14 -42.91 -40.92 -10.66
N GLY A 15 -43.17 -42.04 -10.00
CA GLY A 15 -42.16 -42.81 -9.25
C GLY A 15 -40.91 -43.16 -10.07
N PRO A 16 -41.03 -43.73 -11.28
CA PRO A 16 -39.89 -44.03 -12.15
C PRO A 16 -39.12 -42.77 -12.58
N VAL A 17 -39.82 -41.67 -12.89
CA VAL A 17 -39.21 -40.40 -13.29
C VAL A 17 -38.44 -39.78 -12.12
N LEU A 18 -39.03 -39.76 -10.93
CA LEU A 18 -38.40 -39.25 -9.72
C LEU A 18 -37.16 -40.07 -9.34
N ASN A 19 -37.26 -41.41 -9.42
CA ASN A 19 -36.11 -42.28 -9.19
C ASN A 19 -35.00 -42.05 -10.20
N PHE A 20 -35.34 -41.83 -11.48
CA PHE A 20 -34.37 -41.47 -12.52
C PHE A 20 -33.68 -40.14 -12.21
N VAL A 21 -34.43 -39.10 -11.82
CA VAL A 21 -33.87 -37.79 -11.46
C VAL A 21 -32.96 -37.89 -10.24
N VAL A 22 -33.38 -38.60 -9.19
CA VAL A 22 -32.56 -38.83 -7.98
C VAL A 22 -31.26 -39.57 -8.33
N GLU A 23 -31.36 -40.59 -9.18
CA GLU A 23 -30.20 -41.36 -9.66
C GLU A 23 -29.24 -40.46 -10.47
N ALA A 24 -29.77 -39.63 -11.37
CA ALA A 24 -28.99 -38.69 -12.16
C ALA A 24 -28.28 -37.64 -11.28
N ILE A 25 -29.00 -37.03 -10.33
CA ILE A 25 -28.42 -36.07 -9.36
C ILE A 25 -27.29 -36.73 -8.58
N ARG A 26 -27.48 -37.97 -8.10
CA ARG A 26 -26.45 -38.69 -7.36
C ARG A 26 -25.19 -38.93 -8.20
N VAL A 27 -25.35 -39.35 -9.46
CA VAL A 27 -24.23 -39.57 -10.38
C VAL A 27 -23.48 -38.26 -10.64
N ILE A 28 -24.20 -37.17 -10.91
CA ILE A 28 -23.61 -35.84 -11.12
C ILE A 28 -22.83 -35.39 -9.89
N LEU A 29 -23.43 -35.49 -8.70
CA LEU A 29 -22.78 -35.12 -7.44
C LEU A 29 -21.51 -35.96 -7.18
N GLY A 30 -21.58 -37.27 -7.41
CA GLY A 30 -20.45 -38.17 -7.24
C GLY A 30 -19.28 -37.83 -8.17
N ILE A 31 -19.56 -37.55 -9.45
CA ILE A 31 -18.56 -37.09 -10.43
C ILE A 31 -17.99 -35.73 -10.03
N PHE A 32 -18.84 -34.79 -9.63
CA PHE A 32 -18.41 -33.46 -9.19
C PHE A 32 -17.44 -33.54 -8.01
N LEU A 33 -17.78 -34.29 -6.95
CA LEU A 33 -16.91 -34.46 -5.79
C LEU A 33 -15.58 -35.12 -6.16
N LEU A 34 -15.61 -36.13 -7.03
CA LEU A 34 -14.39 -36.78 -7.53
C LEU A 34 -13.47 -35.80 -8.26
N LEU A 35 -14.01 -35.06 -9.24
CA LEU A 35 -13.23 -34.10 -10.02
C LEU A 35 -12.71 -32.96 -9.16
N PHE A 36 -13.56 -32.42 -8.27
CA PHE A 36 -13.15 -31.36 -7.36
C PHE A 36 -12.03 -31.82 -6.40
N GLY A 37 -12.16 -33.01 -5.81
CA GLY A 37 -11.15 -33.59 -4.94
C GLY A 37 -9.83 -33.87 -5.67
N LEU A 38 -9.89 -34.36 -6.92
CA LEU A 38 -8.70 -34.58 -7.74
C LEU A 38 -8.02 -33.28 -8.14
N ILE A 39 -8.79 -32.29 -8.63
CA ILE A 39 -8.26 -30.99 -9.03
C ILE A 39 -7.60 -30.31 -7.82
N SER A 40 -8.31 -30.20 -6.69
CA SER A 40 -7.77 -29.58 -5.48
C SER A 40 -6.52 -30.33 -4.97
N GLY A 41 -6.55 -31.66 -4.90
CA GLY A 41 -5.41 -32.47 -4.47
C GLY A 41 -4.18 -32.28 -5.37
N VAL A 42 -4.36 -32.33 -6.70
CA VAL A 42 -3.29 -32.09 -7.67
C VAL A 42 -2.78 -30.65 -7.56
N SER A 43 -3.68 -29.66 -7.47
CA SER A 43 -3.30 -28.26 -7.31
C SER A 43 -2.47 -28.02 -6.05
N ILE A 44 -2.81 -28.64 -4.91
CA ILE A 44 -2.04 -28.52 -3.66
C ILE A 44 -0.61 -29.07 -3.84
N VAL A 45 -0.49 -30.26 -4.44
CA VAL A 45 0.82 -30.90 -4.66
C VAL A 45 1.65 -30.10 -5.66
N VAL A 46 1.08 -29.70 -6.79
CA VAL A 46 1.75 -28.89 -7.81
C VAL A 46 2.16 -27.55 -7.23
N ALA A 47 1.27 -26.84 -6.54
CA ALA A 47 1.58 -25.56 -5.91
C ALA A 47 2.74 -25.70 -4.90
N THR A 48 2.77 -26.76 -4.10
CA THR A 48 3.87 -27.00 -3.16
C THR A 48 5.18 -27.27 -3.87
N LEU A 49 5.18 -28.14 -4.88
CA LEU A 49 6.38 -28.48 -5.65
C LEU A 49 6.91 -27.28 -6.44
N VAL A 50 6.01 -26.49 -7.03
CA VAL A 50 6.34 -25.22 -7.69
C VAL A 50 6.92 -24.26 -6.65
N SER A 51 6.27 -24.09 -5.49
CA SER A 51 6.72 -23.24 -4.36
C SER A 51 8.01 -23.70 -3.66
N LYS A 52 8.57 -24.84 -4.08
CA LYS A 52 9.90 -25.32 -3.67
C LYS A 52 10.88 -25.44 -4.83
N GLY A 53 10.50 -25.01 -6.04
CA GLY A 53 11.36 -25.03 -7.21
C GLY A 53 11.65 -26.44 -7.76
N PHE A 54 10.85 -27.45 -7.42
CA PHE A 54 11.06 -28.83 -7.91
C PHE A 54 10.56 -29.06 -9.34
N LEU A 55 9.50 -28.35 -9.76
CA LEU A 55 8.86 -28.57 -11.07
C LEU A 55 9.22 -27.52 -12.12
N VAL A 56 9.55 -26.30 -11.70
CA VAL A 56 9.82 -25.18 -12.58
C VAL A 56 11.05 -24.46 -12.05
N ASN A 57 12.00 -24.15 -12.95
CA ASN A 57 13.14 -23.32 -12.59
C ASN A 57 12.66 -21.92 -12.21
N SER A 58 13.31 -21.33 -11.21
CA SER A 58 13.01 -19.99 -10.68
C SER A 58 12.97 -18.90 -11.75
N ASP A 59 13.71 -19.10 -12.86
CA ASP A 59 13.78 -18.17 -14.01
C ASP A 59 12.46 -18.02 -14.81
N TYR A 60 11.48 -18.91 -14.66
CA TYR A 60 10.22 -18.86 -15.42
C TYR A 60 9.03 -18.33 -14.60
N PHE A 61 9.20 -18.13 -13.29
CA PHE A 61 8.13 -17.68 -12.40
C PHE A 61 8.50 -16.33 -11.80
N HIS A 62 8.20 -15.26 -12.54
CA HIS A 62 8.30 -13.89 -12.04
C HIS A 62 6.98 -13.52 -11.35
N PHE A 63 6.99 -13.48 -10.02
CA PHE A 63 5.86 -12.93 -9.27
C PHE A 63 6.09 -11.43 -9.11
N ASN A 64 5.55 -10.63 -10.03
CA ASN A 64 5.66 -9.16 -9.97
C ASN A 64 7.12 -8.71 -9.75
N ASP A 65 8.03 -9.32 -10.52
CA ASP A 65 9.47 -9.08 -10.42
C ASP A 65 10.10 -9.40 -9.03
N PHE A 66 9.49 -10.21 -8.17
CA PHE A 66 10.15 -10.63 -6.94
C PHE A 66 10.99 -11.91 -7.15
N PRO A 67 12.23 -12.01 -6.64
CA PRO A 67 13.03 -13.22 -6.73
C PRO A 67 12.34 -14.37 -5.98
N TYR A 68 11.78 -15.29 -6.75
CA TYR A 68 10.99 -16.41 -6.25
C TYR A 68 11.74 -17.26 -5.20
N GLU A 69 13.06 -17.42 -5.35
CA GLU A 69 13.91 -18.17 -4.41
C GLU A 69 13.84 -17.60 -2.98
N VAL A 70 13.76 -16.28 -2.84
CA VAL A 70 13.71 -15.61 -1.54
C VAL A 70 12.38 -15.89 -0.82
N ILE A 71 11.26 -15.98 -1.56
CA ILE A 71 9.95 -16.42 -1.01
C ILE A 71 10.00 -17.91 -0.66
N SER A 72 10.49 -18.75 -1.57
CA SER A 72 10.59 -20.20 -1.37
C SER A 72 11.39 -20.55 -0.11
N ASN A 73 12.53 -19.89 0.09
CA ASN A 73 13.41 -20.07 1.23
C ASN A 73 12.79 -19.55 2.54
N THR A 74 11.90 -18.55 2.46
CA THR A 74 11.23 -17.96 3.62
C THR A 74 10.35 -18.96 4.36
N ILE A 75 9.70 -19.87 3.62
CA ILE A 75 8.78 -20.87 4.17
C ILE A 75 9.60 -22.10 4.62
N PRO A 76 9.67 -22.43 5.92
CA PRO A 76 10.35 -23.64 6.37
C PRO A 76 9.72 -24.90 5.76
N ALA A 77 10.52 -25.94 5.49
CA ALA A 77 10.05 -27.17 4.86
C ALA A 77 9.00 -27.88 5.74
N GLU A 78 9.17 -27.82 7.06
CA GLU A 78 8.28 -28.41 8.06
C GLU A 78 6.89 -27.76 8.00
N LEU A 79 6.84 -26.44 7.82
CA LEU A 79 5.59 -25.70 7.68
C LEU A 79 4.88 -26.06 6.37
N ALA A 80 5.64 -26.14 5.26
CA ALA A 80 5.08 -26.56 3.97
C ALA A 80 4.46 -27.96 4.06
N ILE A 81 5.14 -28.92 4.69
CA ILE A 81 4.65 -30.29 4.89
C ILE A 81 3.38 -30.28 5.75
N ALA A 82 3.36 -29.53 6.86
CA ALA A 82 2.19 -29.42 7.73
C ALA A 82 0.95 -28.89 6.98
N VAL A 83 1.13 -27.84 6.17
CA VAL A 83 0.06 -27.25 5.34
C VAL A 83 -0.41 -28.23 4.26
N VAL A 84 0.50 -28.97 3.61
CA VAL A 84 0.11 -30.01 2.64
C VAL A 84 -0.74 -31.08 3.31
N ILE A 85 -0.34 -31.59 4.48
CA ILE A 85 -1.13 -32.58 5.21
C ILE A 85 -2.51 -32.03 5.56
N LEU A 86 -2.56 -30.78 6.05
CA LEU A 86 -3.78 -30.10 6.43
C LEU A 86 -4.79 -29.97 5.26
N LEU A 87 -4.30 -29.71 4.05
CA LEU A 87 -5.14 -29.48 2.87
C LEU A 87 -5.41 -30.75 2.04
N LEU A 88 -4.43 -31.66 1.95
CA LEU A 88 -4.51 -32.84 1.09
C LEU A 88 -5.42 -33.93 1.67
N ILE A 89 -5.44 -34.12 2.99
CA ILE A 89 -6.29 -35.15 3.62
C ILE A 89 -7.79 -34.87 3.38
N PRO A 90 -8.31 -33.64 3.55
CA PRO A 90 -9.67 -33.30 3.15
C PRO A 90 -9.95 -33.53 1.67
N ALA A 91 -9.02 -33.20 0.77
CA ALA A 91 -9.18 -33.46 -0.67
C ALA A 91 -9.33 -34.97 -0.95
N ILE A 92 -8.50 -35.80 -0.33
CA ILE A 92 -8.60 -37.27 -0.42
C ILE A 92 -9.95 -37.75 0.13
N PHE A 93 -10.42 -37.19 1.25
CA PHE A 93 -11.72 -37.53 1.82
C PHE A 93 -12.89 -37.18 0.88
N ILE A 94 -12.80 -36.05 0.17
CA ILE A 94 -13.78 -35.65 -0.85
C ILE A 94 -13.79 -36.63 -2.03
N ILE A 95 -12.61 -37.06 -2.50
CA ILE A 95 -12.50 -38.10 -3.55
C ILE A 95 -13.21 -39.37 -3.09
N ILE A 96 -12.91 -39.87 -1.89
CA ILE A 96 -13.50 -41.10 -1.35
C ILE A 96 -15.02 -40.95 -1.16
N SER A 97 -15.48 -39.75 -0.78
CA SER A 97 -16.91 -39.44 -0.69
C SER A 97 -17.59 -39.49 -2.06
N GLY A 98 -16.96 -38.92 -3.10
CA GLY A 98 -17.42 -39.03 -4.49
C GLY A 98 -17.52 -40.48 -4.98
N VAL A 99 -16.50 -41.31 -4.71
CA VAL A 99 -16.55 -42.76 -4.99
C VAL A 99 -17.71 -43.43 -4.25
N SER A 100 -17.91 -43.09 -2.97
CA SER A 100 -18.97 -43.68 -2.14
C SER A 100 -20.37 -43.37 -2.69
N VAL A 101 -20.58 -42.14 -3.15
CA VAL A 101 -21.83 -41.67 -3.78
C VAL A 101 -22.10 -42.43 -5.09
N LEU A 102 -21.07 -42.69 -5.91
CA LEU A 102 -21.19 -43.46 -7.14
C LEU A 102 -21.43 -44.95 -6.88
N ALA A 103 -20.73 -45.52 -5.89
CA ALA A 103 -20.82 -46.94 -5.53
C ALA A 103 -22.10 -47.30 -4.74
N LYS A 104 -22.93 -46.30 -4.40
CA LYS A 104 -24.13 -46.44 -3.53
C LYS A 104 -23.83 -47.09 -2.17
N ARG A 105 -22.59 -46.99 -1.71
CA ARG A 105 -22.15 -47.54 -0.42
C ARG A 105 -20.97 -46.75 0.09
N TRP A 106 -20.84 -46.69 1.41
CA TRP A 106 -19.66 -46.13 2.03
C TRP A 106 -18.45 -47.02 1.75
N VAL A 107 -17.42 -46.50 1.07
CA VAL A 107 -16.21 -47.28 0.72
C VAL A 107 -15.08 -47.13 1.74
N LEU A 108 -15.15 -46.15 2.65
CA LEU A 108 -14.10 -45.89 3.63
C LEU A 108 -14.25 -46.81 4.85
N ASN A 109 -13.25 -47.65 5.10
CA ASN A 109 -13.19 -48.44 6.33
C ASN A 109 -12.97 -47.52 7.55
N LYS A 110 -13.63 -47.82 8.68
CA LYS A 110 -13.48 -47.10 9.95
C LYS A 110 -12.01 -46.90 10.35
N THR A 111 -11.18 -47.94 10.24
CA THR A 111 -9.74 -47.83 10.59
C THR A 111 -9.04 -46.80 9.71
N VAL A 112 -9.27 -46.84 8.39
CA VAL A 112 -8.67 -45.88 7.44
C VAL A 112 -9.17 -44.47 7.71
N GLY A 113 -10.47 -44.31 7.98
CA GLY A 113 -11.06 -43.02 8.31
C GLY A 113 -10.46 -42.40 9.58
N PHE A 114 -10.31 -43.18 10.65
CA PHE A 114 -9.65 -42.71 11.87
C PHE A 114 -8.15 -42.41 11.66
N SER A 115 -7.45 -43.20 10.84
CA SER A 115 -6.06 -42.91 10.48
C SER A 115 -5.93 -41.60 9.70
N MET A 116 -6.80 -41.35 8.72
CA MET A 116 -6.84 -40.08 7.99
C MET A 116 -7.13 -38.90 8.93
N LEU A 117 -8.11 -39.05 9.81
CA LEU A 117 -8.44 -38.03 10.80
C LEU A 117 -7.26 -37.73 11.72
N ALA A 118 -6.56 -38.76 12.20
CA ALA A 118 -5.38 -38.60 13.05
C ALA A 118 -4.27 -37.83 12.32
N VAL A 119 -3.98 -38.17 11.06
CA VAL A 119 -2.99 -37.47 10.23
C VAL A 119 -3.40 -36.02 9.98
N TRP A 120 -4.67 -35.75 9.73
CA TRP A 120 -5.17 -34.38 9.56
C TRP A 120 -5.05 -33.54 10.83
N VAL A 121 -5.38 -34.12 12.00
CA VAL A 121 -5.22 -33.46 13.30
C VAL A 121 -3.74 -33.16 13.59
N ILE A 122 -2.82 -34.05 13.21
CA ILE A 122 -1.37 -33.77 13.29
C ILE A 122 -1.02 -32.56 12.43
N GLY A 123 -1.54 -32.48 11.20
CA GLY A 123 -1.38 -31.31 10.33
C GLY A 123 -1.85 -30.01 10.99
N ILE A 124 -3.04 -30.01 11.62
CA ILE A 124 -3.57 -28.86 12.36
C ILE A 124 -2.62 -28.44 13.49
N VAL A 125 -2.20 -29.39 14.34
CA VAL A 125 -1.35 -29.10 15.49
C VAL A 125 0.00 -28.54 15.05
N LEU A 126 0.62 -29.13 14.01
CA LEU A 126 1.88 -28.63 13.46
C LEU A 126 1.71 -27.23 12.87
N SER A 127 0.67 -26.98 12.08
CA SER A 127 0.38 -25.65 11.53
C SER A 127 0.14 -24.61 12.63
N ALA A 128 -0.61 -24.96 13.68
CA ALA A 128 -0.90 -24.06 14.80
C ALA A 128 0.35 -23.65 15.59
N ILE A 129 1.42 -24.46 15.57
CA ILE A 129 2.70 -24.15 16.21
C ILE A 129 3.62 -23.39 15.23
N LEU A 130 3.76 -23.90 14.00
CA LEU A 130 4.76 -23.42 13.05
C LEU A 130 4.37 -22.09 12.39
N ILE A 131 3.08 -21.81 12.16
CA ILE A 131 2.64 -20.55 11.56
C ILE A 131 2.97 -19.36 12.51
N PRO A 132 2.53 -19.34 13.77
CA PRO A 132 2.90 -18.25 14.69
C PRO A 132 4.41 -18.15 14.88
N ALA A 133 5.12 -19.27 15.03
CA ALA A 133 6.58 -19.25 15.18
C ALA A 133 7.30 -18.64 13.97
N THR A 134 6.74 -18.81 12.76
CA THR A 134 7.29 -18.18 11.54
C THR A 134 6.95 -16.70 11.49
N ILE A 135 5.74 -16.30 11.90
CA ILE A 135 5.32 -14.89 11.97
C ILE A 135 6.18 -14.11 12.98
N LEU A 136 6.50 -14.70 14.13
CA LEU A 136 7.37 -14.08 15.15
C LEU A 136 8.79 -13.79 14.64
N LYS A 137 9.22 -14.36 13.51
CA LYS A 137 10.50 -14.01 12.86
C LYS A 137 10.46 -12.64 12.14
N PHE A 138 9.33 -11.94 12.17
CA PHE A 138 9.15 -10.59 11.59
C PHE A 138 8.94 -9.50 12.67
N ASP A 139 9.05 -9.85 13.95
CA ASP A 139 8.65 -9.02 15.07
C ASP A 139 9.61 -7.82 15.28
N GLU A 140 10.90 -8.11 15.37
CA GLU A 140 11.92 -7.09 15.65
C GLU A 140 12.54 -6.54 14.37
N ARG A 141 13.09 -5.31 14.46
CA ARG A 141 13.79 -4.64 13.37
C ARG A 141 15.25 -4.40 13.71
N GLY A 142 16.11 -4.59 12.71
CA GLY A 142 17.54 -4.37 12.79
C GLY A 142 18.01 -3.49 11.65
N THR A 143 19.13 -2.79 11.85
CA THR A 143 19.76 -1.96 10.83
C THR A 143 21.26 -2.20 10.82
N TYR A 144 21.81 -2.49 9.65
CA TYR A 144 23.22 -2.58 9.38
C TYR A 144 23.61 -1.40 8.49
N SER A 145 24.60 -0.61 8.92
CA SER A 145 25.01 0.60 8.20
C SER A 145 26.40 0.43 7.57
N GLU A 146 26.55 0.92 6.35
CA GLU A 146 27.83 0.98 5.61
C GLU A 146 28.07 2.42 5.15
N VAL A 147 29.32 2.88 5.20
CA VAL A 147 29.70 4.20 4.71
C VAL A 147 30.79 4.06 3.66
N LYS A 148 30.59 4.71 2.49
CA LYS A 148 31.55 4.73 1.40
C LYS A 148 31.82 6.17 0.96
N THR A 149 33.08 6.54 0.80
CA THR A 149 33.47 7.87 0.31
C THR A 149 33.93 7.80 -1.15
N PHE A 150 33.71 8.89 -1.87
CA PHE A 150 34.06 9.05 -3.27
C PHE A 150 34.74 10.41 -3.47
N LYS A 151 35.97 10.37 -3.96
CA LYS A 151 36.74 11.57 -4.31
C LYS A 151 36.56 11.88 -5.79
N ILE A 152 35.88 12.97 -6.09
CA ILE A 152 35.73 13.46 -7.46
C ILE A 152 37.06 14.03 -7.96
N GLY A 153 37.41 13.76 -9.21
CA GLY A 153 38.64 14.24 -9.82
C GLY A 153 38.71 15.77 -9.86
N GLU A 154 39.92 16.31 -9.73
CA GLU A 154 40.13 17.76 -9.67
C GLU A 154 39.58 18.46 -10.94
N GLY A 155 38.81 19.53 -10.73
CA GLY A 155 38.19 20.30 -11.81
C GLY A 155 37.03 19.60 -12.54
N LYS A 156 36.66 18.38 -12.15
CA LYS A 156 35.52 17.65 -12.74
C LYS A 156 34.23 17.97 -11.96
N THR A 157 33.13 18.08 -12.70
CA THR A 157 31.77 18.16 -12.13
C THR A 157 31.25 16.74 -11.93
N ALA A 158 30.73 16.43 -10.74
CA ALA A 158 30.16 15.10 -10.48
C ALA A 158 28.88 14.89 -11.30
N PHE A 159 28.68 13.70 -11.86
CA PHE A 159 27.45 13.30 -12.54
C PHE A 159 26.87 12.07 -11.83
N LEU A 160 25.73 12.24 -11.17
CA LEU A 160 25.04 11.17 -10.47
C LEU A 160 24.18 10.40 -11.48
N LYS A 161 24.51 9.13 -11.69
CA LYS A 161 23.82 8.27 -12.65
C LYS A 161 23.15 7.11 -11.93
N VAL A 162 21.91 6.79 -12.30
CA VAL A 162 21.28 5.55 -11.85
C VAL A 162 21.66 4.43 -12.81
N ASN A 163 22.06 3.28 -12.25
CA ASN A 163 22.16 2.04 -12.99
C ASN A 163 20.91 1.22 -12.70
N GLU A 164 20.01 1.17 -13.67
CA GLU A 164 18.77 0.42 -13.55
C GLU A 164 19.09 -1.08 -13.54
N ILE A 165 18.92 -1.69 -12.36
CA ILE A 165 19.19 -3.11 -12.17
C ILE A 165 17.99 -3.80 -11.55
N GLY A 166 17.35 -4.66 -12.34
CA GLY A 166 16.33 -5.59 -11.89
C GLY A 166 15.06 -4.94 -11.32
N TYR A 167 14.00 -5.74 -11.36
CA TYR A 167 12.78 -5.66 -10.58
C TYR A 167 12.12 -4.27 -10.48
N GLU A 168 11.53 -3.82 -11.59
CA GLU A 168 10.94 -2.47 -11.74
C GLU A 168 9.85 -2.16 -10.69
N GLU A 169 9.24 -3.20 -10.10
CA GLU A 169 8.17 -3.08 -9.13
C GLU A 169 8.64 -3.11 -7.65
N PHE A 170 9.91 -3.40 -7.37
CA PHE A 170 10.41 -3.61 -6.01
C PHE A 170 11.03 -2.34 -5.39
N LYS A 171 10.19 -1.32 -5.13
CA LYS A 171 10.61 0.02 -4.67
C LYS A 171 10.97 0.11 -3.16
N TYR A 172 11.96 -0.64 -2.70
CA TYR A 172 12.45 -0.62 -1.30
C TYR A 172 13.84 0.00 -1.12
N SER A 173 14.42 0.55 -2.18
CA SER A 173 15.59 1.42 -2.14
C SER A 173 15.16 2.89 -2.23
N SER A 174 15.75 3.75 -1.41
CA SER A 174 15.53 5.20 -1.48
C SER A 174 16.83 5.96 -1.27
N LEU A 175 17.02 7.05 -2.01
CA LEU A 175 18.17 7.93 -1.89
C LEU A 175 17.75 9.34 -1.44
N THR A 176 18.44 9.91 -0.47
CA THR A 176 18.34 11.32 -0.10
C THR A 176 19.69 11.99 -0.34
N LEU A 177 19.71 13.18 -0.94
CA LEU A 177 20.93 13.99 -1.05
C LEU A 177 20.94 15.03 0.05
N LYS A 178 22.11 15.28 0.65
CA LYS A 178 22.30 16.32 1.66
C LYS A 178 23.60 17.07 1.44
N GLY A 179 23.58 18.38 1.58
CA GLY A 179 24.79 19.18 1.69
C GLY A 179 25.48 18.96 3.03
N TYR A 180 26.82 18.98 3.07
CA TYR A 180 27.57 18.96 4.32
C TYR A 180 28.94 19.63 4.22
N ASP A 181 29.49 19.98 5.39
CA ASP A 181 30.82 20.59 5.53
C ASP A 181 31.92 19.51 5.53
N GLY A 182 32.18 18.94 4.35
CA GLY A 182 33.28 18.02 4.12
C GLY A 182 33.82 18.12 2.70
N ASN A 183 34.80 17.29 2.36
CA ASN A 183 35.59 17.46 1.13
C ASN A 183 35.35 16.39 0.07
N GLU A 184 34.64 15.31 0.42
CA GLU A 184 34.39 14.17 -0.46
C GLU A 184 32.89 13.84 -0.50
N PHE A 185 32.42 13.18 -1.55
CA PHE A 185 31.08 12.63 -1.53
C PHE A 185 31.05 11.45 -0.56
N LYS A 186 30.07 11.39 0.34
CA LYS A 186 29.93 10.30 1.32
C LYS A 186 28.56 9.67 1.18
N LEU A 187 28.51 8.39 0.84
CA LEU A 187 27.27 7.60 0.78
C LEU A 187 27.15 6.75 2.04
N GLU A 188 26.15 7.07 2.86
CA GLU A 188 25.72 6.24 3.99
C GLU A 188 24.57 5.34 3.52
N LYS A 189 24.68 4.03 3.78
CA LYS A 189 23.69 3.02 3.43
C LYS A 189 23.19 2.35 4.70
N ASP A 190 21.90 2.47 4.98
CA ASP A 190 21.22 1.79 6.06
C ASP A 190 20.40 0.63 5.50
N PHE A 191 20.94 -0.57 5.63
CA PHE A 191 20.26 -1.82 5.31
C PHE A 191 19.38 -2.21 6.48
N ARG A 192 18.06 -2.30 6.27
CA ARG A 192 17.09 -2.63 7.31
C ARG A 192 16.45 -3.98 7.01
N SER A 193 16.15 -4.75 8.05
CA SER A 193 15.41 -6.00 7.94
C SER A 193 14.69 -6.32 9.25
N GLN A 194 13.92 -7.40 9.24
CA GLN A 194 13.20 -7.94 10.38
C GLN A 194 13.79 -9.27 10.85
N GLY A 195 13.51 -9.63 12.09
CA GLY A 195 14.01 -10.85 12.70
C GLY A 195 13.29 -11.22 13.99
N SER A 196 13.62 -12.38 14.52
CA SER A 196 13.18 -12.84 15.85
C SER A 196 13.83 -12.08 17.01
N SER A 197 14.92 -11.36 16.73
CA SER A 197 15.59 -10.44 17.63
C SER A 197 16.27 -9.35 16.80
N ARG A 198 16.70 -8.25 17.45
CA ARG A 198 17.47 -7.21 16.77
C ARG A 198 18.75 -7.74 16.10
N MET A 199 19.47 -8.65 16.76
CA MET A 199 20.70 -9.25 16.20
C MET A 199 20.41 -10.11 14.97
N ASP A 200 19.36 -10.93 15.03
CA ASP A 200 18.89 -11.73 13.89
C ASP A 200 18.44 -10.82 12.73
N ALA A 201 17.74 -9.73 13.04
CA ALA A 201 17.32 -8.75 12.04
C ALA A 201 18.51 -8.02 11.39
N GLU A 202 19.58 -7.72 12.13
CA GLU A 202 20.82 -7.15 11.57
C GLU A 202 21.56 -8.16 10.66
N GLU A 203 21.58 -9.44 11.01
CA GLU A 203 22.12 -10.49 10.13
C GLU A 203 21.30 -10.66 8.85
N ASN A 204 19.96 -10.62 8.95
CA ASN A 204 19.08 -10.63 7.78
C ASN A 204 19.28 -9.38 6.90
N ALA A 205 19.59 -8.22 7.48
CA ALA A 205 19.91 -7.01 6.73
C ALA A 205 21.24 -7.13 5.96
N LYS A 206 22.22 -7.88 6.49
CA LYS A 206 23.47 -8.18 5.77
C LYS A 206 23.28 -9.14 4.59
N MET A 207 22.11 -9.76 4.44
CA MET A 207 21.79 -10.66 3.32
C MET A 207 21.35 -9.94 2.05
N ILE A 208 21.42 -8.60 2.03
CA ILE A 208 21.26 -7.80 0.81
C ILE A 208 22.55 -7.06 0.49
N THR A 209 22.76 -6.78 -0.80
CA THR A 209 23.92 -6.06 -1.33
C THR A 209 23.47 -4.94 -2.25
N HIS A 210 24.25 -3.87 -2.32
CA HIS A 210 23.97 -2.75 -3.21
C HIS A 210 25.26 -2.09 -3.65
N ASP A 211 25.44 -1.90 -4.96
CA ASP A 211 26.65 -1.35 -5.52
C ASP A 211 26.53 0.16 -5.79
N ALA A 212 27.64 0.86 -5.60
CA ALA A 212 27.79 2.27 -5.95
C ALA A 212 29.26 2.51 -6.30
N VAL A 213 29.54 2.95 -7.51
CA VAL A 213 30.88 3.03 -8.08
C VAL A 213 31.14 4.39 -8.74
N LEU A 214 32.36 4.90 -8.59
CA LEU A 214 32.78 6.11 -9.28
C LEU A 214 33.52 5.70 -10.56
N GLU A 215 32.95 6.05 -11.70
CA GLU A 215 33.51 5.82 -13.03
C GLU A 215 34.15 7.11 -13.57
N GLN A 216 35.30 6.98 -14.24
CA GLN A 216 35.99 8.07 -14.94
C GLN A 216 36.28 9.31 -14.04
N ASP A 217 36.42 9.08 -12.73
CA ASP A 217 36.61 10.06 -11.65
C ASP A 217 35.53 11.14 -11.52
N SER A 218 34.36 10.99 -12.14
CA SER A 218 33.29 11.99 -12.03
C SER A 218 31.88 11.43 -12.12
N VAL A 219 31.67 10.23 -12.65
CA VAL A 219 30.35 9.64 -12.80
C VAL A 219 30.09 8.70 -11.63
N LEU A 220 29.28 9.12 -10.66
CA LEU A 220 28.88 8.27 -9.54
C LEU A 220 27.65 7.46 -9.96
N VAL A 221 27.88 6.19 -10.30
CA VAL A 221 26.85 5.24 -10.68
C VAL A 221 26.31 4.56 -9.42
N ILE A 222 24.99 4.67 -9.21
CA ILE A 222 24.27 4.10 -8.06
C ILE A 222 23.23 3.14 -8.60
N ASP A 223 23.25 1.90 -8.14
CA ASP A 223 22.23 0.92 -8.49
C ASP A 223 20.82 1.39 -8.06
N SER A 224 19.79 1.09 -8.86
CA SER A 224 18.40 1.45 -8.53
C SER A 224 17.82 0.64 -7.36
N HIS A 225 18.21 -0.63 -7.25
CA HIS A 225 17.70 -1.59 -6.27
C HIS A 225 18.84 -2.31 -5.54
N PHE A 226 18.53 -2.94 -4.41
CA PHE A 226 19.45 -3.90 -3.79
C PHE A 226 19.22 -5.31 -4.34
N LYS A 227 20.23 -6.17 -4.25
CA LYS A 227 20.18 -7.58 -4.61
C LYS A 227 20.17 -8.45 -3.35
N PHE A 228 19.44 -9.55 -3.40
CA PHE A 228 19.52 -10.57 -2.36
C PHE A 228 20.75 -11.45 -2.59
N LYS A 229 21.46 -11.78 -1.52
CA LYS A 229 22.49 -12.83 -1.55
C LYS A 229 21.83 -14.19 -1.74
N LYS A 230 22.61 -15.17 -2.19
CA LYS A 230 22.16 -16.57 -2.23
C LYS A 230 21.65 -17.00 -0.86
N ASP A 231 20.56 -17.76 -0.84
CA ASP A 231 19.91 -18.29 0.36
C ASP A 231 19.32 -17.22 1.30
N ALA A 232 19.21 -15.97 0.84
CA ALA A 232 18.54 -14.93 1.61
C ALA A 232 17.05 -15.27 1.83
N LEU A 233 16.56 -14.92 3.01
CA LEU A 233 15.17 -15.05 3.40
C LEU A 233 14.47 -13.70 3.24
N PHE A 234 13.19 -13.68 2.85
CA PHE A 234 12.40 -12.46 2.90
C PHE A 234 12.07 -12.11 4.35
N ARG A 235 12.52 -10.94 4.78
CA ARG A 235 12.35 -10.39 6.12
C ARG A 235 12.14 -8.87 6.03
N GLY A 236 11.29 -8.44 5.09
CA GLY A 236 10.97 -7.02 4.91
C GLY A 236 12.19 -6.14 4.69
N GLN A 237 13.18 -6.62 3.93
CA GLN A 237 14.42 -5.89 3.70
C GLN A 237 14.18 -4.56 2.99
N GLN A 238 14.91 -3.52 3.41
CA GLN A 238 14.87 -2.18 2.83
C GLN A 238 16.26 -1.57 2.82
N LEU A 239 16.50 -0.65 1.89
CA LEU A 239 17.73 0.11 1.82
C LEU A 239 17.43 1.61 1.80
N LYS A 240 17.87 2.32 2.84
CA LYS A 240 17.86 3.78 2.86
C LYS A 240 19.27 4.30 2.64
N MET A 241 19.43 5.20 1.69
CA MET A 241 20.71 5.79 1.34
C MET A 241 20.68 7.29 1.55
N THR A 242 21.76 7.83 2.12
CA THR A 242 22.01 9.27 2.18
C THR A 242 23.34 9.58 1.52
N LEU A 243 23.30 10.31 0.40
CA LEU A 243 24.49 10.83 -0.26
C LEU A 243 24.75 12.26 0.22
N TYR A 244 25.82 12.42 1.00
CA TYR A 244 26.32 13.70 1.44
C TYR A 244 27.25 14.28 0.37
N ILE A 245 26.95 15.51 -0.03
CA ILE A 245 27.64 16.27 -1.07
C ILE A 245 28.29 17.49 -0.42
N PRO A 246 29.60 17.72 -0.60
CA PRO A 246 30.28 18.92 -0.11
C PRO A 246 29.56 20.22 -0.52
N TYR A 247 29.50 21.18 0.40
CA TYR A 247 29.01 22.52 0.07
C TYR A 247 29.86 23.16 -1.04
N ASN A 248 29.19 23.96 -1.88
CA ASN A 248 29.78 24.69 -3.01
C ASN A 248 30.42 23.79 -4.09
N GLN A 249 30.07 22.50 -4.13
CA GLN A 249 30.51 21.58 -5.18
C GLN A 249 29.38 21.36 -6.21
N PRO A 250 29.56 21.78 -7.47
CA PRO A 250 28.58 21.53 -8.52
C PRO A 250 28.48 20.04 -8.88
N PHE A 251 27.26 19.59 -9.15
CA PHE A 251 26.97 18.25 -9.65
C PHE A 251 25.78 18.24 -10.61
N GLN A 252 25.64 17.18 -11.38
CA GLN A 252 24.53 16.95 -12.31
C GLN A 252 23.88 15.61 -11.99
N MET A 253 22.64 15.43 -12.43
CA MET A 253 21.88 14.22 -12.18
C MET A 253 21.29 13.69 -13.49
N ASP A 254 21.34 12.37 -13.65
CA ASP A 254 20.62 11.66 -14.68
C ASP A 254 19.10 11.72 -14.47
N ARG A 255 18.31 11.52 -15.53
CA ARG A 255 16.84 11.54 -15.47
C ARG A 255 16.28 10.54 -14.46
N ASP A 256 16.87 9.35 -14.39
CA ASP A 256 16.32 8.25 -13.59
C ASP A 256 16.52 8.44 -12.09
N MET A 257 17.31 9.45 -11.68
CA MET A 257 17.40 9.88 -10.28
C MET A 257 16.02 10.27 -9.71
N GLN A 258 15.06 10.71 -10.54
CA GLN A 258 13.71 11.03 -10.08
C GLN A 258 13.00 9.83 -9.40
N TYR A 259 13.32 8.60 -9.81
CA TYR A 259 12.67 7.40 -9.27
C TYR A 259 13.27 6.95 -7.94
N LEU A 260 14.56 7.23 -7.72
CA LEU A 260 15.29 6.84 -6.52
C LEU A 260 15.28 7.94 -5.44
N LEU A 261 15.26 9.22 -5.84
CA LEU A 261 15.34 10.35 -4.92
C LEU A 261 14.08 10.53 -4.08
N ARG A 262 14.28 10.77 -2.79
CA ARG A 262 13.25 11.14 -1.82
C ARG A 262 13.74 12.34 -1.01
N ASN A 263 12.81 13.18 -0.58
CA ASN A 263 13.09 14.29 0.35
C ASN A 263 14.30 15.18 -0.02
N THR A 264 14.51 15.43 -1.31
CA THR A 264 15.66 16.20 -1.80
C THR A 264 15.23 17.33 -2.73
N ILE A 265 14.49 17.04 -3.80
CA ILE A 265 14.21 18.02 -4.85
C ILE A 265 13.10 18.99 -4.41
N TYR A 266 11.91 18.47 -4.11
CA TYR A 266 10.74 19.29 -3.74
C TYR A 266 10.91 20.08 -2.45
N ILE A 267 11.58 19.52 -1.45
CA ILE A 267 11.84 20.23 -0.18
C ILE A 267 12.71 21.48 -0.37
N ASN A 268 13.44 21.56 -1.49
CA ASN A 268 14.23 22.73 -1.87
C ASN A 268 13.55 23.59 -2.96
N GLY A 269 12.25 23.38 -3.22
CA GLY A 269 11.46 24.21 -4.12
C GLY A 269 11.63 23.91 -5.62
N TYR A 270 12.10 22.70 -5.97
CA TYR A 270 12.30 22.27 -7.36
C TYR A 270 11.37 21.11 -7.75
N ASN A 271 11.17 20.92 -9.05
CA ASN A 271 10.38 19.82 -9.62
C ASN A 271 11.29 18.69 -10.15
N THR A 272 10.86 17.42 -10.11
CA THR A 272 11.63 16.29 -10.68
C THR A 272 11.93 16.44 -12.17
N ARG A 273 11.07 17.13 -12.93
CA ARG A 273 11.33 17.44 -14.35
C ARG A 273 12.60 18.28 -14.56
N GLN A 274 13.06 19.01 -13.53
CA GLN A 274 14.26 19.83 -13.58
C GLN A 274 15.53 19.04 -13.24
N ILE A 275 15.42 17.81 -12.71
CA ILE A 275 16.58 16.96 -12.36
C ILE A 275 17.55 16.82 -13.55
N PRO A 276 17.12 16.37 -14.75
CA PRO A 276 18.03 16.20 -15.86
C PRO A 276 18.46 17.54 -16.46
N TYR A 277 19.64 17.55 -17.07
CA TYR A 277 20.22 18.68 -17.83
C TYR A 277 20.56 19.93 -17.01
N ASN A 278 20.34 19.92 -15.70
CA ASN A 278 20.69 21.02 -14.81
C ASN A 278 21.91 20.74 -13.94
N THR A 279 22.63 21.82 -13.62
CA THR A 279 23.72 21.79 -12.64
C THR A 279 23.21 22.26 -11.29
N TRP A 280 23.50 21.47 -10.28
CA TRP A 280 23.03 21.59 -8.91
C TRP A 280 24.20 21.83 -7.97
N MET A 281 23.96 22.46 -6.83
CA MET A 281 24.97 22.71 -5.81
C MET A 281 24.31 22.85 -4.45
N PHE A 282 24.89 22.26 -3.41
CA PHE A 282 24.45 22.52 -2.05
C PHE A 282 25.21 23.71 -1.45
N ASN A 283 24.52 24.53 -0.67
CA ASN A 283 25.11 25.49 0.25
C ASN A 283 24.56 25.25 1.68
N SER A 284 24.87 26.14 2.61
CA SER A 284 24.38 26.02 4.00
C SER A 284 22.85 26.17 4.15
N GLU A 285 22.18 26.72 3.14
CA GLU A 285 20.72 26.96 3.15
C GLU A 285 19.94 25.82 2.48
N GLY A 286 20.55 25.08 1.55
CA GLY A 286 19.89 23.98 0.86
C GLY A 286 20.49 23.65 -0.50
N LEU A 287 19.72 22.92 -1.30
CA LEU A 287 20.04 22.63 -2.70
C LEU A 287 19.72 23.87 -3.54
N GLN A 288 20.62 24.23 -4.44
CA GLN A 288 20.44 25.31 -5.43
C GLN A 288 20.64 24.76 -6.84
N CYS A 289 19.79 25.19 -7.77
CA CYS A 289 19.96 24.95 -9.20
C CYS A 289 20.70 26.14 -9.84
N LEU A 290 21.86 25.88 -10.44
CA LEU A 290 22.73 26.91 -11.05
C LEU A 290 22.35 27.26 -12.50
N THR A 291 21.66 26.36 -13.20
CA THR A 291 21.35 26.49 -14.64
C THR A 291 19.87 26.51 -14.95
N CYS A 292 19.01 26.49 -13.93
CA CYS A 292 17.56 26.55 -14.13
C CYS A 292 17.20 27.92 -14.72
N ASP A 293 16.43 27.92 -15.81
CA ASP A 293 16.08 29.12 -16.56
C ASP A 293 15.17 30.04 -15.72
N GLU A 294 15.53 31.32 -15.57
CA GLU A 294 14.83 32.26 -14.67
C GLU A 294 13.34 32.46 -15.05
N LYS A 295 13.00 32.20 -16.32
CA LYS A 295 11.61 32.28 -16.83
C LYS A 295 10.72 31.11 -16.38
N GLN A 296 11.31 30.03 -15.86
CA GLN A 296 10.59 29.01 -15.09
C GLN A 296 10.73 29.24 -13.57
N SER A 297 11.46 30.27 -13.14
CA SER A 297 11.97 30.39 -11.76
C SER A 297 11.31 31.47 -10.89
N LYS A 298 10.23 32.11 -11.34
CA LYS A 298 9.38 32.93 -10.46
C LYS A 298 7.90 32.77 -10.80
N ALA A 299 7.39 31.55 -10.73
CA ALA A 299 6.11 31.43 -10.04
C ALA A 299 6.37 31.86 -8.58
N PRO A 300 5.45 32.55 -7.88
CA PRO A 300 5.57 32.69 -6.43
C PRO A 300 5.86 31.30 -5.86
N ALA A 301 6.59 31.19 -4.75
CA ALA A 301 6.91 29.91 -4.10
C ALA A 301 5.62 29.13 -3.79
N VAL A 302 5.11 28.44 -4.81
CA VAL A 302 4.15 27.36 -4.71
C VAL A 302 5.06 26.23 -4.30
N VAL A 303 4.93 25.85 -3.03
CA VAL A 303 5.42 24.58 -2.51
C VAL A 303 4.96 23.53 -3.52
N ASP A 304 5.83 23.07 -4.40
CA ASP A 304 5.49 22.04 -5.39
C ASP A 304 5.50 20.70 -4.62
N ASN A 305 4.55 20.50 -3.70
CA ASN A 305 4.32 19.19 -3.10
C ASN A 305 3.88 18.25 -4.22
N TYR A 306 4.39 17.02 -4.20
CA TYR A 306 3.79 15.88 -4.93
C TYR A 306 2.28 15.70 -4.63
N PHE A 307 1.74 16.42 -3.64
CA PHE A 307 0.33 16.57 -3.27
C PHE A 307 -0.40 17.72 -3.98
N TYR A 308 0.07 18.30 -5.09
CA TYR A 308 -0.68 19.34 -5.81
C TYR A 308 -0.88 19.05 -7.31
N ARG A 309 -0.34 17.93 -7.81
CA ARG A 309 -0.60 17.54 -9.19
C ARG A 309 -1.94 16.80 -9.22
N THR A 310 -2.82 17.20 -10.13
CA THR A 310 -3.92 16.32 -10.57
C THR A 310 -3.30 14.97 -10.96
N PRO A 311 -3.87 13.83 -10.55
CA PRO A 311 -3.31 12.51 -10.87
C PRO A 311 -3.27 12.24 -12.39
N PHE A 312 -3.97 13.06 -13.17
CA PHE A 312 -4.03 13.06 -14.63
C PHE A 312 -3.66 14.43 -15.24
N GLU A 313 -3.27 14.44 -16.51
CA GLU A 313 -3.01 15.65 -17.27
C GLU A 313 -4.30 16.13 -17.94
N ILE A 314 -4.90 17.21 -17.44
CA ILE A 314 -5.96 17.92 -18.19
C ILE A 314 -5.27 18.70 -19.30
N SER A 315 -5.39 18.25 -20.54
CA SER A 315 -4.74 18.90 -21.67
C SER A 315 -5.56 20.10 -22.17
N GLY A 316 -4.93 21.28 -22.27
CA GLY A 316 -5.48 22.46 -22.96
C GLY A 316 -6.13 23.53 -22.08
N GLU A 317 -6.32 24.73 -22.63
CA GLU A 317 -7.19 25.77 -22.09
C GLU A 317 -8.65 25.30 -22.15
N MET A 318 -9.05 24.43 -21.23
CA MET A 318 -10.42 23.94 -21.11
C MET A 318 -11.24 24.95 -20.29
N ASN A 319 -12.39 25.38 -20.81
CA ASN A 319 -13.29 26.26 -20.08
C ASN A 319 -14.02 25.45 -19.00
N PRO A 320 -13.94 25.82 -17.72
CA PRO A 320 -14.64 25.07 -16.68
C PRO A 320 -16.15 25.29 -16.76
N GLU A 321 -16.92 24.25 -16.48
CA GLU A 321 -18.32 24.40 -16.14
C GLU A 321 -18.46 24.90 -14.71
N ILE A 322 -19.21 25.99 -14.53
CA ILE A 322 -19.36 26.65 -13.23
C ILE A 322 -20.75 26.33 -12.67
N TYR A 323 -20.76 25.76 -11.48
CA TYR A 323 -21.93 25.50 -10.68
C TYR A 323 -21.89 26.43 -9.47
N SER A 324 -23.01 27.12 -9.23
CA SER A 324 -23.20 27.96 -8.04
C SER A 324 -24.19 27.27 -7.13
N PHE A 325 -23.83 27.15 -5.86
CA PHE A 325 -24.67 26.59 -4.82
C PHE A 325 -24.76 27.60 -3.68
N ASP A 326 -25.64 27.36 -2.72
CA ASP A 326 -25.75 28.17 -1.51
C ASP A 326 -25.55 27.27 -0.28
N ASN A 327 -24.85 27.78 0.74
CA ASN A 327 -24.80 27.22 2.10
C ASN A 327 -24.48 25.71 2.16
N PHE A 328 -23.24 25.33 1.85
CA PHE A 328 -22.73 23.99 2.16
C PHE A 328 -21.43 24.06 2.95
N ASP A 329 -21.27 23.15 3.91
CA ASP A 329 -20.09 23.01 4.77
C ASP A 329 -19.68 21.54 4.90
N GLU A 330 -20.39 20.62 4.24
CA GLU A 330 -19.95 19.24 4.02
C GLU A 330 -19.67 18.98 2.53
N ILE A 331 -18.58 18.28 2.24
CA ILE A 331 -18.22 17.85 0.87
C ILE A 331 -18.05 16.33 0.84
N SER A 332 -18.65 15.70 -0.18
CA SER A 332 -18.57 14.26 -0.41
C SER A 332 -18.16 13.98 -1.85
N GLY A 333 -17.17 13.08 -2.02
CA GLY A 333 -16.60 12.73 -3.32
C GLY A 333 -16.41 11.22 -3.52
N GLY A 334 -16.77 10.73 -4.70
CA GLY A 334 -16.61 9.33 -5.12
C GLY A 334 -15.72 9.13 -6.36
N THR A 335 -15.80 7.94 -6.94
CA THR A 335 -15.04 7.40 -8.10
C THR A 335 -14.45 8.45 -9.06
N GLY A 336 -13.13 8.44 -9.25
CA GLY A 336 -12.43 9.20 -10.32
C GLY A 336 -12.32 10.71 -10.11
N LEU A 337 -12.79 11.24 -8.97
CA LEU A 337 -12.76 12.67 -8.69
C LEU A 337 -11.45 13.15 -8.09
N PHE A 338 -10.98 14.30 -8.58
CA PHE A 338 -9.95 15.11 -7.96
C PHE A 338 -10.54 16.44 -7.48
N LEU A 339 -10.60 16.64 -6.17
CA LEU A 339 -11.17 17.83 -5.54
C LEU A 339 -10.06 18.77 -5.06
N GLU A 340 -10.05 20.00 -5.55
CA GLU A 340 -9.17 21.06 -5.07
C GLU A 340 -10.02 22.09 -4.33
N ILE A 341 -9.92 22.12 -3.01
CA ILE A 341 -10.83 22.87 -2.15
C ILE A 341 -10.08 24.06 -1.57
N HIS A 342 -10.68 25.24 -1.69
CA HIS A 342 -10.14 26.54 -1.27
C HIS A 342 -11.12 27.24 -0.33
N GLN A 343 -10.59 27.89 0.71
CA GLN A 343 -11.40 28.72 1.59
C GLN A 343 -11.62 30.11 0.97
N GLY A 344 -12.85 30.60 0.92
CA GLY A 344 -13.19 31.92 0.35
C GLY A 344 -14.65 32.33 0.59
N ASP A 345 -15.00 33.60 0.34
CA ASP A 345 -16.30 34.17 0.74
C ASP A 345 -17.51 33.73 -0.12
N GLU A 346 -17.34 32.76 -1.02
CA GLU A 346 -18.33 32.31 -2.00
C GLU A 346 -18.49 30.78 -1.97
N TYR A 347 -19.65 30.30 -2.42
CA TYR A 347 -19.95 28.88 -2.65
C TYR A 347 -19.89 28.59 -4.15
N LYS A 348 -18.75 28.06 -4.62
CA LYS A 348 -18.50 27.90 -6.05
C LYS A 348 -17.88 26.55 -6.36
N VAL A 349 -18.34 25.89 -7.41
CA VAL A 349 -17.75 24.66 -7.93
C VAL A 349 -17.42 24.87 -9.42
N ALA A 350 -16.16 24.70 -9.79
CA ALA A 350 -15.69 24.74 -11.17
C ALA A 350 -15.18 23.35 -11.59
N VAL A 351 -15.78 22.78 -12.62
CA VAL A 351 -15.50 21.41 -13.08
C VAL A 351 -14.70 21.45 -14.37
N PHE A 352 -13.64 20.64 -14.43
CA PHE A 352 -12.78 20.46 -15.59
C PHE A 352 -12.77 18.97 -15.96
N SER A 353 -13.30 18.64 -17.13
CA SER A 353 -13.23 17.31 -17.74
C SER A 353 -13.55 17.38 -19.23
N ASP A 354 -13.22 16.32 -19.98
CA ASP A 354 -13.68 16.16 -21.38
C ASP A 354 -15.22 16.10 -21.43
N GLU A 355 -15.84 16.64 -22.49
CA GLU A 355 -17.30 16.75 -22.61
C GLU A 355 -18.03 15.40 -22.38
N ASP A 356 -17.45 14.29 -22.85
CA ASP A 356 -18.00 12.94 -22.69
C ASP A 356 -18.08 12.46 -21.23
N ASN A 357 -17.27 13.02 -20.32
CA ASN A 357 -17.26 12.65 -18.91
C ASN A 357 -18.23 13.49 -18.05
N LEU A 358 -18.81 14.56 -18.60
CA LEU A 358 -19.72 15.43 -17.84
C LEU A 358 -21.16 14.91 -17.81
N GLU A 359 -21.56 14.08 -18.79
CA GLU A 359 -22.93 13.55 -18.88
C GLU A 359 -23.31 12.66 -17.67
N ASP A 360 -22.33 11.94 -17.11
CA ASP A 360 -22.52 10.99 -16.00
C ASP A 360 -22.09 11.58 -14.64
N LEU A 361 -21.69 12.86 -14.60
CA LEU A 361 -21.32 13.55 -13.37
C LEU A 361 -22.55 14.18 -12.72
N GLU A 362 -22.83 13.81 -11.46
CA GLU A 362 -23.91 14.36 -10.66
C GLU A 362 -23.34 15.21 -9.51
N ILE A 363 -23.79 16.46 -9.43
CA ILE A 363 -23.40 17.43 -8.39
C ILE A 363 -24.67 17.96 -7.73
N ILE A 364 -24.91 17.56 -6.48
CA ILE A 364 -26.11 17.92 -5.73
C ILE A 364 -25.70 18.55 -4.41
N ASN A 365 -26.35 19.67 -4.06
CA ASN A 365 -26.37 20.15 -2.69
C ASN A 365 -27.63 19.65 -2.01
N ASP A 366 -27.48 18.73 -1.06
CA ASP A 366 -28.56 18.21 -0.22
C ASP A 366 -28.37 18.70 1.22
N ASN A 367 -29.15 19.73 1.60
CA ASN A 367 -29.23 20.25 2.97
C ASN A 367 -27.88 20.61 3.61
N GLY A 368 -26.97 21.23 2.86
CA GLY A 368 -25.64 21.64 3.37
C GLY A 368 -24.51 20.68 3.04
N LYS A 369 -24.84 19.53 2.43
CA LYS A 369 -23.87 18.58 1.90
C LYS A 369 -23.78 18.69 0.39
N LEU A 370 -22.62 19.10 -0.12
CA LEU A 370 -22.26 19.02 -1.53
C LEU A 370 -21.79 17.59 -1.86
N ASP A 371 -22.62 16.84 -2.55
CA ASP A 371 -22.35 15.47 -3.01
C ASP A 371 -21.96 15.50 -4.50
N ILE A 372 -20.73 15.04 -4.79
CA ILE A 372 -20.19 14.93 -6.14
C ILE A 372 -19.95 13.45 -6.42
N SER A 373 -20.72 12.90 -7.36
CA SER A 373 -20.67 11.48 -7.68
C SER A 373 -20.69 11.27 -9.19
N TYR A 374 -20.05 10.19 -9.62
CA TYR A 374 -20.06 9.77 -11.02
C TYR A 374 -20.89 8.50 -11.13
N ASN A 375 -21.86 8.48 -12.05
CA ASN A 375 -22.72 7.32 -12.25
C ASN A 375 -21.95 6.17 -12.91
N VAL A 376 -21.90 5.01 -12.24
CA VAL A 376 -21.18 3.82 -12.71
C VAL A 376 -22.10 2.68 -13.16
N ASP A 377 -23.42 2.90 -13.25
CA ASP A 377 -24.40 1.84 -13.51
C ASP A 377 -24.25 1.18 -14.90
N ASN A 378 -23.65 1.89 -15.87
CA ASN A 378 -23.36 1.40 -17.23
C ASN A 378 -21.88 1.00 -17.43
N TRP A 379 -21.12 0.81 -16.36
CA TRP A 379 -19.68 0.55 -16.44
C TRP A 379 -19.37 -0.86 -16.96
N GLY A 380 -18.86 -0.95 -18.18
CA GLY A 380 -18.31 -2.18 -18.75
C GLY A 380 -16.86 -2.42 -18.31
N TRP A 381 -16.39 -3.66 -18.35
CA TRP A 381 -15.01 -4.11 -18.09
C TRP A 381 -13.91 -3.50 -19.00
N ARG A 382 -14.29 -2.56 -19.89
CA ARG A 382 -13.41 -1.81 -20.80
C ARG A 382 -13.43 -0.29 -20.56
N ASN A 383 -14.24 0.21 -19.64
CA ASN A 383 -14.36 1.65 -19.39
C ASN A 383 -13.21 2.13 -18.48
N THR A 384 -12.60 3.26 -18.87
CA THR A 384 -11.54 3.94 -18.13
C THR A 384 -12.16 4.74 -16.98
N VAL A 385 -11.42 4.90 -15.88
CA VAL A 385 -11.84 5.80 -14.78
C VAL A 385 -11.91 7.23 -15.32
N PRO A 386 -12.98 8.00 -15.04
CA PRO A 386 -13.09 9.36 -15.53
C PRO A 386 -12.06 10.26 -14.85
N ASP A 387 -11.50 11.19 -15.62
CA ASP A 387 -10.54 12.20 -15.16
C ASP A 387 -11.28 13.52 -14.96
N ILE A 388 -11.80 13.75 -13.75
CA ILE A 388 -12.62 14.94 -13.43
C ILE A 388 -11.96 15.72 -12.30
N LYS A 389 -11.65 16.98 -12.56
CA LYS A 389 -11.17 17.93 -11.53
C LYS A 389 -12.30 18.88 -11.13
N CYS A 390 -12.57 18.97 -9.84
CA CYS A 390 -13.47 19.96 -9.28
C CYS A 390 -12.66 20.94 -8.42
N VAL A 391 -12.71 22.23 -8.74
CA VAL A 391 -12.20 23.31 -7.89
C VAL A 391 -13.38 23.87 -7.09
N ILE A 392 -13.34 23.74 -5.78
CA ILE A 392 -14.43 24.11 -4.86
C ILE A 392 -13.97 25.28 -4.00
N THR A 393 -14.74 26.36 -3.96
CA THR A 393 -14.57 27.47 -3.02
C THR A 393 -15.70 27.42 -2.00
N VAL A 394 -15.35 27.53 -0.71
CA VAL A 394 -16.30 27.51 0.40
C VAL A 394 -15.83 28.41 1.57
N PRO A 395 -16.72 29.09 2.31
CA PRO A 395 -16.32 29.91 3.47
C PRO A 395 -15.79 29.11 4.66
N SER A 396 -16.41 27.97 4.94
CA SER A 396 -16.08 27.07 6.05
C SER A 396 -16.37 25.62 5.68
N LEU A 397 -15.62 24.69 6.23
CA LEU A 397 -15.78 23.27 5.99
C LEU A 397 -15.80 22.48 7.29
N GLU A 398 -16.96 21.93 7.66
CA GLU A 398 -17.14 21.09 8.84
C GLU A 398 -16.77 19.63 8.55
N LYS A 399 -17.05 19.13 7.34
CA LYS A 399 -16.83 17.71 7.01
C LYS A 399 -16.37 17.49 5.57
N ILE A 400 -15.44 16.56 5.38
CA ILE A 400 -15.10 15.97 4.09
C ILE A 400 -15.15 14.44 4.14
N SER A 401 -15.81 13.84 3.14
CA SER A 401 -15.94 12.39 2.98
C SER A 401 -15.48 11.95 1.59
N LEU A 402 -14.47 11.08 1.50
CA LEU A 402 -13.98 10.54 0.23
C LEU A 402 -14.06 9.02 0.17
N SER A 403 -14.42 8.51 -1.00
CA SER A 403 -14.53 7.07 -1.26
C SER A 403 -14.08 6.72 -2.68
N SER A 404 -13.93 5.42 -2.96
CA SER A 404 -13.70 4.87 -4.30
C SER A 404 -12.51 5.49 -5.05
N GLY A 405 -11.40 5.75 -4.36
CA GLY A 405 -10.19 6.32 -4.94
C GLY A 405 -10.21 7.83 -5.20
N ALA A 406 -11.22 8.55 -4.73
CA ALA A 406 -11.28 10.01 -4.81
C ALA A 406 -10.10 10.67 -4.09
N ILE A 407 -9.58 11.75 -4.66
CA ILE A 407 -8.47 12.52 -4.10
C ILE A 407 -8.95 13.93 -3.79
N ALA A 408 -8.62 14.48 -2.63
CA ALA A 408 -8.87 15.89 -2.32
C ALA A 408 -7.68 16.61 -1.70
N HIS A 409 -7.58 17.91 -1.97
CA HIS A 409 -6.61 18.81 -1.36
C HIS A 409 -7.31 20.00 -0.69
N LEU A 410 -6.97 20.23 0.59
CA LEU A 410 -7.36 21.41 1.38
C LEU A 410 -6.11 22.24 1.64
N ILE A 411 -6.10 23.49 1.18
CA ILE A 411 -4.92 24.35 1.21
C ILE A 411 -5.15 25.56 2.11
N ASP A 412 -4.30 25.71 3.11
CA ASP A 412 -4.26 26.85 4.05
C ASP A 412 -5.60 27.12 4.77
N PHE A 413 -6.34 26.06 5.09
CA PHE A 413 -7.61 26.11 5.80
C PHE A 413 -7.46 26.58 7.25
N LYS A 414 -8.47 27.29 7.75
CA LYS A 414 -8.63 27.61 9.17
C LYS A 414 -10.02 27.21 9.61
N GLU A 415 -10.10 26.21 10.48
CA GLU A 415 -11.37 25.69 10.98
C GLU A 415 -11.28 25.42 12.48
N ASP A 416 -12.36 25.71 13.21
CA ASP A 416 -12.44 25.34 14.63
C ASP A 416 -12.67 23.83 14.79
N ASP A 417 -13.49 23.24 13.92
CA ASP A 417 -13.80 21.81 13.91
C ASP A 417 -13.78 21.30 12.46
N LEU A 418 -13.02 20.24 12.20
CA LEU A 418 -13.01 19.56 10.89
C LEU A 418 -13.07 18.05 11.06
N ARG A 419 -14.00 17.42 10.35
CA ARG A 419 -14.15 15.96 10.28
C ARG A 419 -13.73 15.43 8.91
N ILE A 420 -12.81 14.47 8.89
CA ILE A 420 -12.28 13.81 7.71
C ILE A 420 -12.68 12.33 7.76
N GLU A 421 -13.41 11.86 6.76
CA GLU A 421 -13.80 10.45 6.60
C GLU A 421 -13.28 9.92 5.26
N LEU A 422 -12.29 9.02 5.27
CA LEU A 422 -11.73 8.44 4.05
C LEU A 422 -11.88 6.93 4.08
N ASN A 423 -12.47 6.38 3.02
CA ASN A 423 -12.59 4.93 2.85
C ASN A 423 -12.28 4.52 1.40
N SER A 424 -12.18 3.20 1.17
CA SER A 424 -12.08 2.61 -0.17
C SER A 424 -11.04 3.29 -1.06
N ALA A 425 -9.80 3.39 -0.55
CA ALA A 425 -8.65 4.04 -1.19
C ALA A 425 -8.77 5.57 -1.43
N GLY A 426 -9.69 6.27 -0.78
CA GLY A 426 -9.74 7.73 -0.78
C GLY A 426 -8.45 8.35 -0.21
N SER A 427 -8.00 9.46 -0.80
CA SER A 427 -6.76 10.14 -0.41
C SER A 427 -6.97 11.64 -0.17
N LEU A 428 -6.43 12.15 0.93
CA LEU A 428 -6.53 13.57 1.30
C LEU A 428 -5.16 14.15 1.61
N TYR A 429 -4.92 15.36 1.12
CA TYR A 429 -3.92 16.26 1.68
C TYR A 429 -4.62 17.47 2.32
N ALA A 430 -4.33 17.75 3.59
CA ALA A 430 -4.87 18.92 4.26
C ALA A 430 -3.76 19.69 4.99
N LYS A 431 -3.64 20.98 4.71
CA LYS A 431 -2.71 21.88 5.37
C LYS A 431 -3.46 23.07 5.95
N GLY A 432 -3.30 23.34 7.24
CA GLY A 432 -4.05 24.41 7.88
C GLY A 432 -3.80 24.60 9.37
N SER A 433 -4.68 25.38 9.99
CA SER A 433 -4.76 25.57 11.43
C SER A 433 -6.14 25.10 11.90
N PHE A 434 -6.17 24.08 12.74
CA PHE A 434 -7.41 23.42 13.16
C PHE A 434 -7.59 23.52 14.69
N GLY A 435 -8.82 23.69 15.16
CA GLY A 435 -9.12 23.51 16.58
C GLY A 435 -9.15 22.03 16.94
N ASN A 436 -10.24 21.36 16.62
CA ASN A 436 -10.43 19.91 16.75
C ASN A 436 -10.45 19.25 15.37
N LEU A 437 -9.60 18.25 15.19
CA LEU A 437 -9.50 17.48 13.96
C LEU A 437 -9.91 16.03 14.24
N ARG A 438 -11.00 15.56 13.62
CA ARG A 438 -11.46 14.17 13.71
C ARG A 438 -11.18 13.46 12.39
N VAL A 439 -10.47 12.34 12.44
CA VAL A 439 -9.99 11.63 11.24
C VAL A 439 -10.37 10.15 11.33
N GLU A 440 -11.19 9.67 10.40
CA GLU A 440 -11.62 8.27 10.32
C GLU A 440 -11.17 7.68 8.98
N LEU A 441 -10.25 6.70 9.03
CA LEU A 441 -9.63 6.10 7.86
C LEU A 441 -9.86 4.58 7.82
N SER A 442 -10.27 4.07 6.67
CA SER A 442 -10.43 2.63 6.46
C SER A 442 -10.13 2.19 5.02
N SER A 443 -9.96 0.89 4.82
CA SER A 443 -9.88 0.25 3.49
C SER A 443 -8.84 0.91 2.57
N ALA A 444 -7.57 0.90 3.01
CA ALA A 444 -6.42 1.46 2.29
C ALA A 444 -6.48 2.98 2.00
N ALA A 445 -7.36 3.72 2.68
CA ALA A 445 -7.38 5.18 2.59
C ALA A 445 -6.10 5.83 3.15
N LYS A 446 -5.77 7.03 2.66
CA LYS A 446 -4.58 7.78 3.07
C LYS A 446 -4.91 9.24 3.37
N ALA A 447 -4.52 9.73 4.55
CA ALA A 447 -4.57 11.15 4.89
C ALA A 447 -3.17 11.69 5.19
N VAL A 448 -2.82 12.83 4.62
CA VAL A 448 -1.58 13.56 4.90
C VAL A 448 -1.93 14.94 5.43
N LEU A 449 -1.49 15.21 6.66
CA LEU A 449 -1.90 16.39 7.42
C LEU A 449 -0.68 17.23 7.78
N ALA A 450 -0.79 18.54 7.60
CA ALA A 450 0.26 19.50 7.91
C ALA A 450 -0.28 20.78 8.58
N GLY A 451 0.59 21.47 9.34
CA GLY A 451 0.25 22.73 10.01
C GLY A 451 0.12 22.59 11.52
N LYS A 452 -0.99 23.05 12.11
CA LYS A 452 -1.21 23.01 13.56
C LYS A 452 -2.63 22.56 13.93
N ALA A 453 -2.77 21.83 15.03
CA ALA A 453 -4.07 21.50 15.62
C ALA A 453 -4.03 21.55 17.17
N ASN A 454 -5.14 21.94 17.82
CA ASN A 454 -5.21 21.85 19.29
C ASN A 454 -5.48 20.41 19.74
N TYR A 455 -6.40 19.71 19.05
CA TYR A 455 -6.77 18.33 19.36
C TYR A 455 -6.90 17.50 18.09
N LEU A 456 -6.28 16.32 18.08
CA LEU A 456 -6.42 15.32 17.03
C LEU A 456 -7.05 14.06 17.60
N ASN A 457 -8.19 13.63 17.04
CA ASN A 457 -8.76 12.31 17.29
C ASN A 457 -8.74 11.50 15.99
N ALA A 458 -8.01 10.39 15.95
CA ALA A 458 -7.83 9.62 14.73
C ALA A 458 -8.09 8.12 14.92
N ASP A 459 -8.97 7.58 14.10
CA ASP A 459 -9.29 6.16 13.98
C ASP A 459 -8.78 5.63 12.63
N ALA A 460 -7.88 4.67 12.61
CA ALA A 460 -7.36 4.07 11.37
C ALA A 460 -7.41 2.54 11.38
N SER A 461 -7.97 1.95 10.32
CA SER A 461 -8.11 0.48 10.18
C SER A 461 -7.89 -0.02 8.75
N SER A 462 -7.75 -1.34 8.59
CA SER A 462 -7.75 -2.02 7.29
C SER A 462 -6.71 -1.45 6.31
N ALA A 463 -5.44 -1.48 6.72
CA ALA A 463 -4.29 -0.96 5.96
C ALA A 463 -4.30 0.55 5.64
N ALA A 464 -5.17 1.34 6.27
CA ALA A 464 -5.17 2.80 6.13
C ALA A 464 -3.90 3.47 6.67
N GLN A 465 -3.59 4.66 6.16
CA GLN A 465 -2.38 5.42 6.50
C GLN A 465 -2.70 6.87 6.88
N LEU A 466 -2.30 7.26 8.09
CA LEU A 466 -2.28 8.65 8.53
C LEU A 466 -0.83 9.13 8.60
N GLU A 467 -0.48 10.13 7.79
CA GLU A 467 0.83 10.81 7.79
C GLU A 467 0.68 12.24 8.32
N ALA A 468 0.91 12.43 9.61
CA ALA A 468 0.71 13.71 10.30
C ALA A 468 1.96 14.13 11.12
N PHE A 469 3.16 13.76 10.68
CA PHE A 469 4.40 14.27 11.29
C PHE A 469 4.61 15.76 11.09
N ASP A 470 4.04 16.32 10.02
CA ASP A 470 4.13 17.74 9.68
C ASP A 470 2.97 18.56 10.26
N LEU A 471 2.06 17.92 11.01
CA LEU A 471 1.01 18.56 11.79
C LEU A 471 1.44 18.60 13.26
N LEU A 472 1.68 19.79 13.80
CA LEU A 472 1.98 19.97 15.22
C LEU A 472 0.68 19.97 16.03
N VAL A 473 0.53 18.99 16.93
CA VAL A 473 -0.70 18.81 17.72
C VAL A 473 -0.42 18.99 19.21
N SER A 474 -1.25 19.74 19.94
CA SER A 474 -1.12 19.83 21.40
C SER A 474 -1.48 18.51 22.07
N ARG A 475 -2.69 17.97 21.81
CA ARG A 475 -3.18 16.73 22.41
C ARG A 475 -3.75 15.78 21.35
N ALA A 476 -3.48 14.49 21.46
CA ALA A 476 -3.95 13.51 20.49
C ALA A 476 -4.52 12.24 21.14
N ASN A 477 -5.58 11.70 20.55
CA ASN A 477 -6.10 10.35 20.80
C ASN A 477 -6.06 9.56 19.48
N ILE A 478 -5.34 8.43 19.45
CA ILE A 478 -5.01 7.71 18.22
C ILE A 478 -5.30 6.21 18.39
N ASP A 479 -6.26 5.71 17.64
CA ASP A 479 -6.67 4.32 17.62
C ASP A 479 -6.34 3.68 16.26
N VAL A 480 -5.48 2.64 16.27
CA VAL A 480 -5.01 1.97 15.05
C VAL A 480 -5.19 0.46 15.14
N SER A 481 -5.82 -0.13 14.11
CA SER A 481 -6.02 -1.57 14.02
C SER A 481 -5.81 -2.15 12.61
N SER A 482 -5.79 -3.48 12.50
CA SER A 482 -5.86 -4.21 11.22
C SER A 482 -4.85 -3.70 10.19
N THR A 483 -3.56 -3.79 10.53
CA THR A 483 -2.40 -3.37 9.72
C THR A 483 -2.32 -1.89 9.31
N ALA A 484 -3.20 -1.03 9.84
CA ALA A 484 -3.11 0.40 9.61
C ALA A 484 -1.88 1.04 10.27
N LYS A 485 -1.53 2.24 9.83
CA LYS A 485 -0.39 3.01 10.33
C LYS A 485 -0.77 4.47 10.56
N ALA A 486 -0.37 5.01 11.72
CA ALA A 486 -0.44 6.43 12.02
C ALA A 486 0.95 6.99 12.36
N GLU A 487 1.26 8.17 11.84
CA GLU A 487 2.44 8.97 12.17
C GLU A 487 1.96 10.33 12.70
N VAL A 488 2.29 10.68 13.94
CA VAL A 488 1.79 11.89 14.61
C VAL A 488 2.89 12.69 15.30
N ASN A 489 2.75 14.00 15.42
CA ASN A 489 3.68 14.87 16.14
C ASN A 489 2.95 15.63 17.26
N VAL A 490 3.21 15.27 18.52
CA VAL A 490 2.38 15.66 19.67
C VAL A 490 3.22 16.31 20.77
N GLU A 491 2.77 17.45 21.30
CA GLU A 491 3.52 18.23 22.29
C GLU A 491 3.16 17.93 23.75
N GLU A 492 1.87 17.83 24.10
CA GLU A 492 1.43 17.78 25.50
C GLU A 492 1.01 16.38 25.95
N SER A 493 0.01 15.75 25.32
CA SER A 493 -0.51 14.44 25.74
C SER A 493 -0.91 13.58 24.55
N LEU A 494 -0.53 12.29 24.59
CA LEU A 494 -0.88 11.31 23.56
C LEU A 494 -1.51 10.08 24.23
N ASP A 495 -2.76 9.80 23.89
CA ASP A 495 -3.41 8.51 24.12
C ASP A 495 -3.31 7.68 22.83
N ALA A 496 -2.75 6.47 22.91
CA ALA A 496 -2.38 5.69 21.74
C ALA A 496 -2.70 4.19 21.90
N ASP A 497 -3.73 3.72 21.21
CA ASP A 497 -4.12 2.32 21.19
C ASP A 497 -3.79 1.66 19.86
N ALA A 498 -2.87 0.69 19.88
CA ALA A 498 -2.51 -0.10 18.71
C ALA A 498 -2.91 -1.58 18.90
N SER A 499 -3.68 -2.11 17.95
CA SER A 499 -4.12 -3.52 17.94
C SER A 499 -3.99 -4.18 16.57
N SER A 500 -4.06 -5.52 16.51
CA SER A 500 -4.18 -6.27 15.25
C SER A 500 -3.16 -5.87 14.16
N ALA A 501 -1.87 -5.86 14.52
CA ALA A 501 -0.75 -5.41 13.69
C ALA A 501 -0.74 -3.93 13.28
N GLY A 502 -1.56 -3.09 13.91
CA GLY A 502 -1.54 -1.63 13.77
C GLY A 502 -0.25 -1.00 14.29
N ARG A 503 0.18 0.11 13.69
CA ARG A 503 1.39 0.83 14.11
C ARG A 503 1.15 2.32 14.32
N ILE A 504 1.51 2.84 15.47
CA ILE A 504 1.54 4.26 15.78
C ILE A 504 3.00 4.66 15.96
N ASN A 505 3.48 5.58 15.14
CA ASN A 505 4.76 6.23 15.30
C ASN A 505 4.53 7.68 15.74
N TYR A 506 5.24 8.16 16.76
CA TYR A 506 5.07 9.52 17.24
C TYR A 506 6.39 10.30 17.36
N LYS A 507 6.30 11.62 17.15
CA LYS A 507 7.32 12.63 17.46
C LYS A 507 6.85 13.53 18.61
N GLY A 508 7.77 14.35 19.11
CA GLY A 508 7.52 15.24 20.25
C GLY A 508 7.87 14.58 21.59
N SER A 509 7.48 15.21 22.69
CA SER A 509 7.69 14.70 24.06
C SER A 509 6.40 14.76 24.90
N PRO A 510 5.29 14.15 24.46
CA PRO A 510 4.03 14.20 25.18
C PRO A 510 4.06 13.31 26.45
N ASP A 511 3.15 13.57 27.36
CA ASP A 511 2.72 12.59 28.36
C ASP A 511 1.98 11.46 27.64
N LEU A 512 2.59 10.27 27.63
CA LEU A 512 2.16 9.13 26.82
C LEU A 512 1.35 8.15 27.66
N ASN A 513 0.08 7.98 27.30
CA ASN A 513 -0.70 6.80 27.64
C ASN A 513 -0.75 5.89 26.40
N SER A 514 -0.37 4.62 26.53
CA SER A 514 -0.34 3.72 25.37
C SER A 514 -0.78 2.30 25.72
N ASN A 515 -1.62 1.72 24.88
CA ASN A 515 -2.02 0.32 24.95
C ASN A 515 -1.64 -0.42 23.67
N ASN A 516 -1.03 -1.60 23.83
CA ASN A 516 -0.63 -2.45 22.71
C ASN A 516 -1.21 -3.85 22.90
N SER A 517 -1.97 -4.34 21.91
CA SER A 517 -2.53 -5.69 21.93
C SER A 517 -2.45 -6.36 20.56
N SER A 518 -2.54 -7.70 20.49
CA SER A 518 -2.67 -8.45 19.22
C SER A 518 -1.66 -8.06 18.12
N GLY A 519 -0.40 -7.79 18.50
CA GLY A 519 0.67 -7.40 17.56
C GLY A 519 0.74 -5.92 17.19
N GLY A 520 -0.03 -5.04 17.87
CA GLY A 520 0.08 -3.60 17.73
C GLY A 520 1.37 -3.01 18.29
N SER A 521 1.81 -1.86 17.78
CA SER A 521 3.06 -1.20 18.17
C SER A 521 2.92 0.31 18.23
N VAL A 522 3.22 0.89 19.39
CA VAL A 522 3.43 2.34 19.59
C VAL A 522 4.93 2.62 19.77
N LYS A 523 5.54 3.43 18.89
CA LYS A 523 6.99 3.74 18.90
C LYS A 523 7.26 5.23 18.72
N ARG A 524 8.28 5.72 19.42
CA ARG A 524 8.85 7.06 19.19
C ARG A 524 9.86 7.01 18.05
N GLU A 525 9.83 7.98 17.14
CA GLU A 525 10.84 8.17 16.08
C GLU A 525 11.93 9.18 16.47
#